data_AF-A0A2V7L7U9-F1
#
_entry.id   AF-A0A2V7L7U9-F1
#
_cell.length_a   1.000
_cell.length_b   1.000
_cell.length_c   1.000
_cell.angle_alpha   90.00
_cell.angle_beta   90.00
_cell.angle_gamma   90.00
#
_symmetry.space_group_name_H-M   'P 1'
#
loop_
_entity.id
_entity.type
_entity.pdbx_description
1 polymer ?
#
loop_
_entity_poly.entity_id
_entity_poly.type
_entity_poly.pdbx_seq_one_letter_code
_entity_poly.pdbx_strand_id
1 'polypeptide(L)'
;MRRPRAVRAVVIAVLGFGGCTTEKIQYVTRPFVQGKDTTNGFLGYFTVSDKQTNCGNCHVGTQAAWKTTKHALAWADLQASGHAQASCNGCHSVSQLGNKVGHPAGYTLVADSAYHDVQCESCHGPGFTHASSPTLSNVPLASIHVDTGLANGCGGCHTGTHEPFVDQWVGSAHGSGPAFSHAAANASCAPCHEGKAALQVKFGVTTN
;
A
#
# COMPACT_ATOMS: atom_id res chain seq x y z
N MET A 1 64.53 29.65 -39.19
CA MET A 1 63.33 28.77 -39.25
C MET A 1 62.69 28.70 -37.86
N ARG A 2 61.54 29.36 -37.63
CA ARG A 2 60.78 29.30 -36.37
C ARG A 2 59.34 28.92 -36.71
N ARG A 3 58.90 27.74 -36.29
CA ARG A 3 57.53 27.24 -36.51
C ARG A 3 56.56 27.94 -35.55
N PRO A 4 55.36 28.37 -35.99
CA PRO A 4 54.36 28.89 -35.06
C PRO A 4 53.76 27.74 -34.24
N ARG A 5 53.64 27.95 -32.92
CA ARG A 5 52.97 27.04 -32.00
C ARG A 5 51.46 27.25 -32.11
N ALA A 6 50.73 26.24 -32.55
CA ALA A 6 49.27 26.23 -32.51
C ALA A 6 48.81 26.08 -31.06
N VAL A 7 48.12 27.10 -30.54
CA VAL A 7 47.43 27.04 -29.24
C VAL A 7 46.09 26.35 -29.48
N ARG A 8 45.94 25.11 -29.01
CA ARG A 8 44.64 24.42 -29.00
C ARG A 8 43.86 24.92 -27.78
N ALA A 9 42.80 25.69 -28.03
CA ALA A 9 41.83 26.03 -27.01
C ALA A 9 41.03 24.76 -26.64
N VAL A 10 41.12 24.32 -25.39
CA VAL A 10 40.26 23.27 -24.85
C VAL A 10 38.98 23.94 -24.38
N VAL A 11 37.88 23.71 -25.11
CA VAL A 11 36.54 24.12 -24.68
C VAL A 11 36.05 23.07 -23.69
N ILE A 12 36.05 23.41 -22.40
CA ILE A 12 35.39 22.61 -21.37
C ILE A 12 33.90 22.94 -21.45
N ALA A 13 33.12 22.05 -22.05
CA ALA A 13 31.66 22.10 -21.99
C ALA A 13 31.23 21.79 -20.56
N VAL A 14 30.84 22.82 -19.81
CA VAL A 14 30.16 22.66 -18.52
C VAL A 14 28.77 22.12 -18.82
N LEU A 15 28.62 20.80 -18.76
CA LEU A 15 27.32 20.15 -18.69
C LEU A 15 26.70 20.55 -17.34
N GLY A 16 25.79 21.52 -17.37
CA GLY A 16 24.98 21.86 -16.22
C GLY A 16 24.17 20.64 -15.81
N PHE A 17 24.56 19.99 -14.71
CA PHE A 17 23.71 19.05 -14.00
C PHE A 17 22.57 19.84 -13.36
N GLY A 18 21.56 20.20 -14.16
CA GLY A 18 20.26 20.54 -13.62
C GLY A 18 19.69 19.27 -12.99
N GLY A 19 19.84 19.14 -11.68
CA GLY A 19 19.25 18.03 -10.94
C GLY A 19 17.76 17.98 -11.22
N CYS A 20 17.27 16.88 -11.79
CA CYS A 20 15.85 16.61 -11.89
C CYS A 20 15.32 16.39 -10.47
N THR A 21 14.92 17.46 -9.77
CA THR A 21 14.14 17.29 -8.55
C THR A 21 12.70 16.98 -8.97
N THR A 22 12.14 15.91 -8.42
CA THR A 22 10.76 15.45 -8.68
C THR A 22 9.69 16.39 -8.10
N GLU A 23 10.04 17.61 -7.71
CA GLU A 23 9.23 18.47 -6.83
C GLU A 23 8.49 19.58 -7.56
N LYS A 24 8.09 19.37 -8.82
CA LYS A 24 7.16 20.30 -9.46
C LYS A 24 5.75 20.04 -8.93
N ILE A 25 5.32 20.82 -7.94
CA ILE A 25 3.91 20.84 -7.50
C ILE A 25 3.06 21.24 -8.71
N GLN A 26 2.31 20.29 -9.26
CA GLN A 26 1.35 20.54 -10.33
C GLN A 26 -0.04 20.64 -9.74
N TYR A 27 -0.65 21.82 -9.86
CA TYR A 27 -2.06 22.01 -9.55
C TYR A 27 -2.88 21.52 -10.74
N VAL A 28 -3.51 20.36 -10.59
CA VAL A 28 -4.40 19.76 -11.60
C VAL A 28 -5.78 19.59 -10.99
N THR A 29 -6.78 20.21 -11.61
CA THR A 29 -8.18 19.94 -11.29
C THR A 29 -8.55 18.61 -11.90
N ARG A 30 -8.87 17.62 -11.07
CA ARG A 30 -9.40 16.32 -11.49
C ARG A 30 -10.82 16.17 -10.98
N PRO A 31 -11.76 15.65 -11.79
CA PRO A 31 -13.09 15.34 -11.29
C PRO A 31 -12.97 14.28 -10.19
N PHE A 32 -13.64 14.49 -9.06
CA PHE A 32 -13.76 13.45 -8.04
C PHE A 32 -14.72 12.38 -8.56
N VAL A 33 -14.27 11.14 -8.61
CA VAL A 33 -15.10 10.00 -9.02
C VAL A 33 -15.55 9.28 -7.75
N GLN A 34 -16.86 9.32 -7.51
CA GLN A 34 -17.47 8.48 -6.49
C GLN A 34 -17.29 7.02 -6.89
N GLY A 35 -16.88 6.19 -5.93
CA GLY A 35 -16.76 4.76 -6.14
C GLY A 35 -18.09 4.06 -6.39
N LYS A 36 -18.02 2.80 -6.81
CA LYS A 36 -19.20 2.00 -7.19
C LYS A 36 -20.00 1.52 -5.97
N ASP A 37 -19.30 1.17 -4.89
CA ASP A 37 -19.85 0.91 -3.57
C ASP A 37 -20.04 2.23 -2.82
N THR A 38 -21.14 2.88 -3.15
CA THR A 38 -21.56 4.16 -2.55
C THR A 38 -22.09 3.97 -1.13
N THR A 39 -22.50 2.75 -0.78
CA THR A 39 -23.03 2.41 0.55
C THR A 39 -21.92 2.41 1.59
N ASN A 40 -20.78 1.82 1.28
CA ASN A 40 -19.66 1.71 2.22
C ASN A 40 -18.54 2.74 1.95
N GLY A 41 -18.60 3.45 0.83
CA GLY A 41 -17.66 4.54 0.51
C GLY A 41 -16.30 4.07 -0.02
N PHE A 42 -16.24 2.89 -0.65
CA PHE A 42 -15.02 2.42 -1.32
C PHE A 42 -14.90 3.05 -2.70
N LEU A 43 -13.73 3.62 -2.99
CA LEU A 43 -13.47 4.37 -4.22
C LEU A 43 -12.93 3.49 -5.34
N GLY A 44 -11.96 2.63 -5.05
CA GLY A 44 -11.24 1.81 -6.01
C GLY A 44 -10.36 2.62 -6.98
N TYR A 45 -10.17 2.08 -8.17
CA TYR A 45 -9.47 2.73 -9.27
C TYR A 45 -10.21 3.95 -9.78
N PHE A 46 -9.45 5.02 -10.01
CA PHE A 46 -9.86 6.16 -10.81
C PHE A 46 -9.75 5.83 -12.31
N THR A 47 -8.61 5.28 -12.72
CA THR A 47 -8.39 4.78 -14.09
C THR A 47 -7.83 3.36 -14.03
N VAL A 48 -8.63 2.39 -14.46
CA VAL A 48 -8.28 0.96 -14.40
C VAL A 48 -7.09 0.64 -15.30
N SER A 49 -7.05 1.16 -16.54
CA SER A 49 -5.99 0.88 -17.52
C SER A 49 -4.60 1.24 -17.00
N ASP A 50 -4.52 2.31 -16.22
CA ASP A 50 -3.26 2.85 -15.74
C ASP A 50 -2.93 2.36 -14.32
N LYS A 51 -3.81 1.52 -13.74
CA LYS A 51 -3.82 1.15 -12.33
C LYS A 51 -3.75 2.39 -11.43
N GLN A 52 -4.44 3.46 -11.78
CA GLN A 52 -4.44 4.71 -11.03
C GLN A 52 -5.57 4.66 -10.00
N THR A 53 -5.24 4.58 -8.71
CA THR A 53 -6.25 4.63 -7.64
C THR A 53 -6.76 6.05 -7.42
N ASN A 54 -7.94 6.19 -6.82
CA ASN A 54 -8.44 7.50 -6.37
C ASN A 54 -7.47 8.15 -5.38
N CYS A 55 -6.86 7.39 -4.47
CA CYS A 55 -5.85 7.84 -3.52
C CYS A 55 -4.61 8.41 -4.22
N GLY A 56 -4.16 7.74 -5.29
CA GLY A 56 -2.97 8.12 -6.03
C GLY A 56 -3.10 9.39 -6.86
N ASN A 57 -4.29 9.99 -6.96
CA ASN A 57 -4.46 11.31 -7.56
C ASN A 57 -3.80 12.41 -6.69
N CYS A 58 -3.73 12.19 -5.37
CA CYS A 58 -3.10 13.09 -4.41
C CYS A 58 -1.78 12.49 -3.88
N HIS A 59 -1.73 11.19 -3.61
CA HIS A 59 -0.57 10.49 -3.05
C HIS A 59 0.30 9.85 -4.13
N VAL A 60 0.86 10.68 -5.02
CA VAL A 60 1.57 10.20 -6.23
C VAL A 60 2.78 9.32 -5.93
N GLY A 61 3.55 9.63 -4.88
CA GLY A 61 4.71 8.83 -4.47
C GLY A 61 4.30 7.45 -3.98
N THR A 62 3.32 7.39 -3.08
CA THR A 62 2.75 6.13 -2.57
C THR A 62 2.11 5.31 -3.68
N GLN A 63 1.42 5.96 -4.62
CA GLN A 63 0.85 5.29 -5.80
C GLN A 63 1.94 4.64 -6.66
N ALA A 64 3.02 5.37 -6.95
CA ALA A 64 4.13 4.86 -7.73
C ALA A 64 4.78 3.66 -7.04
N ALA A 65 4.97 3.72 -5.72
CA ALA A 65 5.48 2.60 -4.93
C ALA A 65 4.52 1.40 -4.94
N TRP A 66 3.22 1.61 -4.72
CA TRP A 66 2.23 0.53 -4.71
C TRP A 66 2.16 -0.21 -6.05
N LYS A 67 2.26 0.49 -7.19
CA LYS A 67 2.24 -0.12 -8.53
C LYS A 67 3.35 -1.15 -8.77
N THR A 68 4.45 -1.10 -8.00
CA THR A 68 5.55 -2.07 -8.13
C THR A 68 5.38 -3.31 -7.26
N THR A 69 4.35 -3.36 -6.42
CA THR A 69 4.09 -4.46 -5.49
C THR A 69 3.28 -5.58 -6.15
N LYS A 70 3.35 -6.78 -5.55
CA LYS A 70 2.50 -7.92 -5.94
C LYS A 70 1.01 -7.66 -5.72
N HIS A 71 0.65 -6.82 -4.75
CA HIS A 71 -0.72 -6.41 -4.52
C HIS A 71 -1.34 -5.70 -5.74
N ALA A 72 -0.56 -4.90 -6.47
CA ALA A 72 -1.03 -4.26 -7.70
C ALA A 72 -1.17 -5.21 -8.91
N LEU A 73 -0.73 -6.46 -8.78
CA LEU A 73 -0.85 -7.51 -9.80
C LEU A 73 -1.80 -8.64 -9.40
N ALA A 74 -2.37 -8.58 -8.18
CA ALA A 74 -3.06 -9.70 -7.56
C ALA A 74 -4.21 -10.26 -8.43
N TRP A 75 -4.97 -9.40 -9.12
CA TRP A 75 -6.06 -9.86 -9.97
C TRP A 75 -5.52 -10.55 -11.22
N ALA A 76 -4.55 -9.94 -11.89
CA ALA A 76 -3.96 -10.49 -13.10
C ALA A 76 -3.26 -11.84 -12.83
N ASP A 77 -2.50 -11.93 -11.73
CA ASP A 77 -1.83 -13.16 -11.30
C ASP A 77 -2.85 -14.27 -10.97
N LEU A 78 -3.97 -13.92 -10.31
CA LEU A 78 -5.07 -14.87 -10.07
C LEU A 78 -5.65 -15.41 -11.37
N GLN A 79 -5.99 -14.53 -12.32
CA GLN A 79 -6.56 -14.96 -13.60
C GLN A 79 -5.58 -15.81 -14.42
N ALA A 80 -4.28 -15.45 -14.38
CA ALA A 80 -3.23 -16.19 -15.06
C ALA A 80 -2.95 -17.58 -14.44
N SER A 81 -3.34 -17.81 -13.18
CA SER A 81 -3.13 -19.11 -12.51
C SER A 81 -3.90 -20.27 -13.13
N GLY A 82 -4.98 -20.00 -13.88
CA GLY A 82 -5.88 -21.04 -14.39
C GLY A 82 -6.80 -21.68 -13.33
N HIS A 83 -6.74 -21.22 -12.08
CA HIS A 83 -7.49 -21.77 -10.95
C HIS A 83 -8.39 -20.74 -10.25
N ALA A 84 -8.63 -19.59 -10.89
CA ALA A 84 -9.45 -18.53 -10.33
C ALA A 84 -10.87 -19.02 -9.99
N GLN A 85 -11.29 -18.82 -8.73
CA GLN A 85 -12.63 -19.11 -8.26
C GLN A 85 -13.24 -17.90 -7.54
N ALA A 86 -14.56 -17.86 -7.43
CA ALA A 86 -15.26 -16.75 -6.78
C ALA A 86 -14.81 -16.51 -5.33
N SER A 87 -14.41 -17.57 -4.61
CA SER A 87 -13.86 -17.48 -3.25
C SER A 87 -12.53 -16.73 -3.19
N CYS A 88 -11.76 -16.68 -4.28
CA CYS A 88 -10.47 -15.97 -4.35
C CYS A 88 -10.67 -14.45 -4.45
N ASN A 89 -11.80 -14.01 -4.99
CA ASN A 89 -12.00 -12.61 -5.36
C ASN A 89 -11.90 -11.68 -4.16
N GLY A 90 -12.36 -12.09 -2.97
CA GLY A 90 -12.28 -11.27 -1.76
C GLY A 90 -10.84 -10.86 -1.40
N CYS A 91 -9.86 -11.73 -1.61
CA CYS A 91 -8.46 -11.47 -1.28
C CYS A 91 -7.66 -10.83 -2.42
N HIS A 92 -8.11 -10.99 -3.68
CA HIS A 92 -7.40 -10.50 -4.88
C HIS A 92 -8.02 -9.21 -5.46
N SER A 93 -8.91 -8.59 -4.71
CA SER A 93 -9.59 -7.33 -5.03
C SER A 93 -9.69 -6.46 -3.76
N VAL A 94 -10.17 -5.24 -3.91
CA VAL A 94 -10.60 -4.41 -2.78
C VAL A 94 -11.92 -4.95 -2.25
N SER A 95 -11.92 -5.43 -1.01
CA SER A 95 -13.10 -5.94 -0.33
C SER A 95 -13.13 -5.53 1.15
N GLN A 96 -13.97 -6.18 1.95
CA GLN A 96 -13.98 -6.04 3.41
C GLN A 96 -12.79 -6.72 4.12
N LEU A 97 -12.03 -7.56 3.41
CA LEU A 97 -10.92 -8.30 3.98
C LEU A 97 -9.68 -7.40 4.08
N GLY A 98 -8.96 -7.52 5.20
CA GLY A 98 -7.72 -6.79 5.47
C GLY A 98 -7.89 -5.39 6.05
N ASN A 99 -9.09 -4.81 5.94
CA ASN A 99 -9.44 -3.55 6.58
C ASN A 99 -10.35 -3.78 7.81
N LYS A 100 -11.03 -2.72 8.26
CA LYS A 100 -11.85 -2.73 9.49
C LYS A 100 -13.35 -2.86 9.26
N VAL A 101 -13.80 -2.97 8.01
CA VAL A 101 -15.23 -2.87 7.65
C VAL A 101 -16.03 -4.05 8.18
N GLY A 102 -15.47 -5.27 8.15
CA GLY A 102 -16.05 -6.44 8.83
C GLY A 102 -17.38 -6.96 8.27
N HIS A 103 -17.93 -6.34 7.21
CA HIS A 103 -19.13 -6.75 6.49
C HIS A 103 -18.91 -6.60 4.98
N PRO A 104 -19.67 -7.30 4.09
CA PRO A 104 -19.48 -7.23 2.64
C PRO A 104 -19.39 -5.79 2.13
N ALA A 105 -18.37 -5.51 1.31
CA ALA A 105 -18.05 -4.19 0.78
C ALA A 105 -17.06 -4.30 -0.40
N GLY A 106 -16.90 -3.22 -1.16
CA GLY A 106 -16.04 -3.19 -2.35
C GLY A 106 -16.51 -4.24 -3.36
N TYR A 107 -15.58 -5.06 -3.87
CA TYR A 107 -15.88 -6.07 -4.88
C TYR A 107 -16.90 -7.13 -4.43
N THR A 108 -16.90 -7.51 -3.15
CA THR A 108 -17.83 -8.55 -2.65
C THR A 108 -19.27 -8.05 -2.54
N LEU A 109 -19.47 -6.73 -2.52
CA LEU A 109 -20.79 -6.11 -2.62
C LEU A 109 -21.12 -5.68 -4.06
N VAL A 110 -20.15 -5.09 -4.78
CA VAL A 110 -20.28 -4.57 -6.14
C VAL A 110 -19.11 -5.06 -6.98
N ALA A 111 -19.31 -6.15 -7.72
CA ALA A 111 -18.29 -6.75 -8.58
C ALA A 111 -18.01 -5.87 -9.81
N ASP A 112 -17.06 -4.95 -9.67
CA ASP A 112 -16.64 -4.00 -10.70
C ASP A 112 -15.12 -3.98 -10.85
N SER A 113 -14.63 -3.74 -12.07
CA SER A 113 -13.19 -3.72 -12.35
C SER A 113 -12.45 -2.59 -11.65
N ALA A 114 -13.16 -1.57 -11.16
CA ALA A 114 -12.63 -0.55 -10.27
C ALA A 114 -12.01 -1.14 -9.00
N TYR A 115 -12.44 -2.33 -8.56
CA TYR A 115 -11.93 -2.97 -7.35
C TYR A 115 -10.92 -4.09 -7.61
N HIS A 116 -10.55 -4.37 -8.85
CA HIS A 116 -9.51 -5.38 -9.12
C HIS A 116 -8.17 -4.98 -8.47
N ASP A 117 -7.40 -5.99 -8.08
CA ASP A 117 -6.13 -5.87 -7.35
C ASP A 117 -6.32 -5.48 -5.86
N VAL A 118 -5.29 -5.77 -5.05
CA VAL A 118 -5.28 -5.37 -3.64
C VAL A 118 -4.81 -3.92 -3.57
N GLN A 119 -5.76 -2.98 -3.57
CA GLN A 119 -5.48 -1.54 -3.57
C GLN A 119 -5.38 -0.99 -2.14
N CYS A 120 -5.20 0.33 -2.02
CA CYS A 120 -5.03 1.06 -0.76
C CYS A 120 -6.11 0.73 0.28
N GLU A 121 -7.38 0.69 -0.16
CA GLU A 121 -8.54 0.52 0.71
C GLU A 121 -8.66 -0.91 1.27
N SER A 122 -7.92 -1.89 0.73
CA SER A 122 -7.84 -3.24 1.29
C SER A 122 -7.19 -3.26 2.67
N CYS A 123 -6.28 -2.32 2.96
CA CYS A 123 -5.68 -2.17 4.29
C CYS A 123 -6.26 -0.97 5.05
N HIS A 124 -6.45 0.15 4.35
CA HIS A 124 -6.85 1.44 4.95
C HIS A 124 -8.37 1.56 5.17
N GLY A 125 -9.17 0.72 4.51
CA GLY A 125 -10.63 0.83 4.50
C GLY A 125 -11.13 1.94 3.57
N PRO A 126 -12.43 2.28 3.67
CA PRO A 126 -13.08 3.22 2.76
C PRO A 126 -12.44 4.61 2.76
N GLY A 127 -12.09 5.10 1.57
CA GLY A 127 -11.41 6.38 1.40
C GLY A 127 -12.32 7.58 1.14
N PHE A 128 -13.62 7.37 0.89
CA PHE A 128 -14.51 8.43 0.37
C PHE A 128 -14.49 9.71 1.22
N THR A 129 -14.72 9.61 2.53
CA THR A 129 -14.78 10.78 3.43
C THR A 129 -13.51 11.61 3.38
N HIS A 130 -12.35 10.96 3.38
CA HIS A 130 -11.05 11.63 3.29
C HIS A 130 -10.86 12.26 1.91
N ALA A 131 -11.10 11.51 0.85
CA ALA A 131 -10.87 11.99 -0.51
C ALA A 131 -11.82 13.15 -0.89
N SER A 132 -13.04 13.20 -0.35
CA SER A 132 -14.00 14.29 -0.59
C SER A 132 -13.71 15.55 0.22
N SER A 133 -13.12 15.42 1.41
CA SER A 133 -12.82 16.54 2.31
C SER A 133 -11.63 16.20 3.21
N PRO A 134 -10.39 16.30 2.70
CA PRO A 134 -9.23 15.77 3.39
C PRO A 134 -8.87 16.62 4.62
N THR A 135 -8.78 15.97 5.78
CA THR A 135 -8.23 16.55 7.01
C THR A 135 -7.23 15.57 7.64
N LEU A 136 -6.41 16.05 8.57
CA LEU A 136 -5.54 15.15 9.35
C LEU A 136 -6.33 14.21 10.28
N SER A 137 -7.56 14.57 10.65
CA SER A 137 -8.40 13.79 11.56
C SER A 137 -9.20 12.67 10.89
N ASN A 138 -9.29 12.66 9.55
CA ASN A 138 -10.07 11.67 8.80
C ASN A 138 -9.23 10.80 7.87
N VAL A 139 -7.91 10.79 8.04
CA VAL A 139 -7.01 9.92 7.27
C VAL A 139 -7.38 8.46 7.55
N PRO A 140 -7.72 7.65 6.53
CA PRO A 140 -8.02 6.24 6.72
C PRO A 140 -6.72 5.51 7.10
N LEU A 141 -6.71 4.89 8.28
CA LEU A 141 -5.52 4.23 8.80
C LEU A 141 -5.50 2.76 8.42
N ALA A 142 -4.34 2.28 7.97
CA ALA A 142 -4.12 0.87 7.69
C ALA A 142 -4.38 0.02 8.94
N SER A 143 -5.14 -1.07 8.77
CA SER A 143 -5.16 -2.14 9.75
C SER A 143 -3.90 -2.98 9.57
N ILE A 144 -2.98 -2.93 10.53
CA ILE A 144 -1.74 -3.73 10.54
C ILE A 144 -1.75 -4.82 11.63
N HIS A 145 -2.93 -5.18 12.12
CA HIS A 145 -3.07 -6.26 13.09
C HIS A 145 -2.79 -7.60 12.41
N VAL A 146 -2.11 -8.50 13.12
CA VAL A 146 -1.70 -9.81 12.58
C VAL A 146 -1.99 -10.88 13.62
N ASP A 147 -2.96 -11.75 13.32
CA ASP A 147 -3.29 -12.96 14.07
C ASP A 147 -4.13 -13.87 13.17
N THR A 148 -4.03 -15.20 13.37
CA THR A 148 -4.81 -16.24 12.69
C THR A 148 -6.33 -16.13 12.87
N GLY A 149 -6.81 -15.45 13.92
CA GLY A 149 -8.24 -15.27 14.19
C GLY A 149 -8.86 -14.01 13.58
N LEU A 150 -8.10 -13.19 12.85
CA LEU A 150 -8.52 -11.85 12.45
C LEU A 150 -8.84 -11.75 10.96
N ALA A 151 -10.04 -11.24 10.66
CA ALA A 151 -10.41 -10.84 9.30
C ALA A 151 -9.85 -9.45 8.91
N ASN A 152 -9.09 -8.81 9.82
CA ASN A 152 -8.49 -7.49 9.63
C ASN A 152 -6.97 -7.59 9.48
N GLY A 153 -6.36 -6.59 8.86
CA GLY A 153 -4.93 -6.58 8.56
C GLY A 153 -4.47 -7.75 7.70
N CYS A 154 -3.23 -8.19 7.87
CA CYS A 154 -2.64 -9.19 6.97
C CYS A 154 -3.40 -10.52 7.01
N GLY A 155 -3.96 -10.88 8.16
CA GLY A 155 -4.71 -12.14 8.39
C GLY A 155 -6.03 -12.22 7.63
N GLY A 156 -6.58 -11.09 7.15
CA GLY A 156 -7.80 -11.11 6.34
C GLY A 156 -7.65 -11.88 5.03
N CYS A 157 -6.41 -12.00 4.52
CA CYS A 157 -6.11 -12.68 3.25
C CYS A 157 -5.00 -13.72 3.41
N HIS A 158 -3.99 -13.46 4.24
CA HIS A 158 -2.82 -14.34 4.39
C HIS A 158 -2.96 -15.29 5.58
N THR A 159 -3.98 -16.15 5.52
CA THR A 159 -4.16 -17.24 6.46
C THR A 159 -4.65 -18.52 5.79
N GLY A 160 -4.49 -19.66 6.48
CA GLY A 160 -4.95 -20.96 6.03
C GLY A 160 -4.03 -21.60 4.99
N THR A 161 -4.52 -22.65 4.32
CA THR A 161 -3.67 -23.54 3.51
C THR A 161 -2.99 -22.87 2.32
N HIS A 162 -3.66 -21.90 1.68
CA HIS A 162 -3.15 -21.28 0.45
C HIS A 162 -2.17 -20.14 0.73
N GLU A 163 -2.31 -19.44 1.85
CA GLU A 163 -1.49 -18.29 2.21
C GLU A 163 -1.14 -18.32 3.71
N PRO A 164 -0.41 -19.34 4.21
CA PRO A 164 -0.26 -19.61 5.65
C PRO A 164 0.71 -18.63 6.35
N PHE A 165 0.90 -17.41 5.87
CA PHE A 165 1.93 -16.52 6.41
C PHE A 165 1.63 -16.11 7.84
N VAL A 166 0.37 -15.82 8.17
CA VAL A 166 0.01 -15.49 9.55
C VAL A 166 0.05 -16.74 10.44
N ASP A 167 -0.34 -17.90 9.93
CA ASP A 167 -0.21 -19.18 10.61
C ASP A 167 1.27 -19.50 10.95
N GLN A 168 2.18 -19.29 9.99
CA GLN A 168 3.62 -19.42 10.17
C GLN A 168 4.17 -18.38 11.16
N TRP A 169 3.69 -17.14 11.08
CA TRP A 169 4.10 -16.07 11.99
C TRP A 169 3.72 -16.39 13.43
N VAL A 170 2.47 -16.82 13.67
CA VAL A 170 1.99 -17.26 15.00
C VAL A 170 2.84 -18.42 15.51
N GLY A 171 3.15 -19.40 14.66
CA GLY A 171 4.01 -20.54 15.04
C GLY A 171 5.49 -20.20 15.24
N SER A 172 5.93 -19.00 14.84
CA SER A 172 7.31 -18.55 15.00
C SER A 172 7.57 -17.95 16.39
N ALA A 173 8.84 -17.82 16.75
CA ALA A 173 9.24 -17.11 17.96
C ALA A 173 8.76 -15.64 18.01
N HIS A 174 8.40 -15.05 16.86
CA HIS A 174 7.85 -13.69 16.79
C HIS A 174 6.38 -13.61 17.22
N GLY A 175 5.59 -14.67 16.98
CA GLY A 175 4.15 -14.70 17.30
C GLY A 175 3.77 -15.51 18.54
N SER A 176 4.61 -16.46 18.97
CA SER A 176 4.33 -17.33 20.13
C SER A 176 5.54 -17.56 21.05
N GLY A 177 6.66 -16.88 20.83
CA GLY A 177 7.85 -17.02 21.66
C GLY A 177 7.64 -16.55 23.11
N PRO A 178 8.44 -17.04 24.07
CA PRO A 178 8.35 -16.63 25.49
C PRO A 178 8.48 -15.12 25.71
N ALA A 179 9.18 -14.44 24.79
CA ALA A 179 9.33 -12.99 24.80
C ALA A 179 8.02 -12.27 24.48
N PHE A 180 7.10 -12.83 23.69
CA PHE A 180 5.88 -12.12 23.27
C PHE A 180 4.88 -11.92 24.43
N SER A 181 4.64 -12.98 25.22
CA SER A 181 3.71 -12.92 26.36
C SER A 181 4.23 -12.11 27.56
N HIS A 182 5.55 -11.98 27.69
CA HIS A 182 6.20 -11.30 28.83
C HIS A 182 6.70 -9.88 28.51
N ALA A 183 7.13 -9.61 27.27
CA ALA A 183 7.70 -8.31 26.89
C ALA A 183 6.64 -7.25 26.57
N ALA A 184 5.49 -7.63 26.02
CA ALA A 184 4.45 -6.67 25.60
C ALA A 184 3.85 -5.87 26.78
N ALA A 185 3.84 -6.45 28.00
CA ALA A 185 3.36 -5.78 29.20
C ALA A 185 4.46 -5.03 29.99
N ASN A 186 5.74 -5.21 29.63
CA ASN A 186 6.86 -4.59 30.30
C ASN A 186 7.35 -3.36 29.51
N ALA A 187 7.19 -2.18 30.09
CA ALA A 187 7.58 -0.91 29.46
C ALA A 187 9.06 -0.84 29.04
N SER A 188 9.96 -1.59 29.71
CA SER A 188 11.38 -1.65 29.34
C SER A 188 11.64 -2.54 28.12
N CYS A 189 10.72 -3.44 27.77
CA CYS A 189 10.87 -4.39 26.66
C CYS A 189 10.03 -3.98 25.44
N ALA A 190 8.99 -3.17 25.63
CA ALA A 190 8.14 -2.61 24.58
C ALA A 190 8.92 -1.94 23.42
N PRO A 191 10.04 -1.21 23.64
CA PRO A 191 10.79 -0.60 22.53
C PRO A 191 11.36 -1.59 21.49
N CYS A 192 11.51 -2.86 21.85
CA CYS A 192 12.02 -3.91 20.95
C CYS A 192 10.96 -4.97 20.60
N HIS A 193 9.90 -5.08 21.40
CA HIS A 193 8.89 -6.13 21.29
C HIS A 193 7.46 -5.60 20.99
N GLU A 194 7.30 -4.29 20.83
CA GLU A 194 6.13 -3.71 20.17
C GLU A 194 6.45 -3.46 18.68
N GLY A 195 5.56 -3.91 17.79
CA GLY A 195 5.77 -3.78 16.34
C GLY A 195 6.03 -2.34 15.87
N LYS A 196 5.40 -1.34 16.49
CA LYS A 196 5.64 0.09 16.19
C LYS A 196 7.05 0.55 16.53
N ALA A 197 7.59 0.13 17.68
CA ALA A 197 8.92 0.52 18.10
C ALA A 197 10.01 -0.19 17.27
N ALA A 198 9.78 -1.46 16.90
CA ALA A 198 10.63 -2.14 15.93
C ALA A 198 10.67 -1.41 14.57
N LEU A 199 9.52 -0.93 14.09
CA LEU A 199 9.43 -0.13 12.86
C LEU A 199 10.19 1.20 12.96
N GLN A 200 10.06 1.90 14.08
CA GLN A 200 10.79 3.13 14.35
C GLN A 200 12.30 2.91 14.44
N VAL A 201 12.75 1.93 15.23
CA VAL A 201 14.18 1.71 15.52
C VAL A 201 14.92 1.10 14.34
N LYS A 202 14.28 0.21 13.57
CA LYS A 202 14.92 -0.48 12.44
C LYS A 202 14.73 0.24 11.12
N PHE A 203 13.59 0.87 10.91
CA PHE A 203 13.22 1.43 9.62
C PHE A 203 12.94 2.94 9.66
N GLY A 204 13.10 3.58 10.82
CA GLY A 204 12.92 5.04 10.97
C GLY A 204 11.46 5.49 10.86
N VAL A 205 10.49 4.57 10.88
CA VAL A 205 9.07 4.89 10.73
C VAL A 205 8.50 5.36 12.07
N THR A 206 8.31 6.67 12.22
CA THR A 206 7.84 7.31 13.46
C THR A 206 6.37 7.72 13.43
N THR A 207 5.73 7.63 12.26
CA THR A 207 4.33 8.03 12.05
C THR A 207 3.62 7.01 11.15
N ASN A 208 2.32 6.83 11.38
CA ASN A 208 1.44 6.04 10.51
C ASN A 208 0.96 6.87 9.32
#